data_AF-G0HWI7-F1
#
_entry.id   AF-G0HWI7-F1
#
_cell.length_a   1.000
_cell.length_b   1.000
_cell.length_c   1.000
_cell.angle_alpha   90.00
_cell.angle_beta   90.00
_cell.angle_gamma   90.00
#
_symmetry.space_group_name_H-M   'P 1'
#
loop_
_entity.id
_entity.type
_entity.pdbx_description
1 polymer ?
#
loop_
_entity_poly.entity_id
_entity_poly.type
_entity_poly.pdbx_seq_one_letter_code
_entity_poly.pdbx_strand_id
1 'polypeptide(L)'
;MDCRQCATPLDRPGDYCLVCHTANTDAVVLELDRERATVTSLLDGSVVGQRTVTTTPEGEGSDETVVVELRNFAGLVADEVRRKRPEEVYVTGDRDVIAAVRPQLHYEFFRVEGDDPVQRVIDRQGEPALEVVDAAPSEKLGGSHSTLIGGRSGQRVIQTVAGHPHVKKVIPGPIDAGGASSPTGVRAKATRADANGNVRVLIRDGSSVQENRVVTTAGDRELGEHVRADLNEALKEAELQE
;
A
#
# COMPACT_ATOMS: atom_id res chain seq x y z
N MET A 1 18.16 11.02 24.10
CA MET A 1 18.28 12.00 23.01
C MET A 1 17.60 13.27 23.50
N ASP A 2 18.17 14.42 23.16
CA ASP A 2 17.61 15.71 23.54
C ASP A 2 16.95 16.37 22.33
N CYS A 3 16.00 17.26 22.56
CA CYS A 3 15.38 18.02 21.48
C CYS A 3 16.44 18.82 20.72
N ARG A 4 16.41 18.73 19.39
CA ARG A 4 17.39 19.40 18.51
C ARG A 4 17.40 20.92 18.63
N GLN A 5 16.34 21.52 19.16
CA GLN A 5 16.19 22.97 19.25
C GLN A 5 16.40 23.51 20.67
N CYS A 6 15.77 22.93 21.69
CA CYS A 6 15.84 23.45 23.06
C CYS A 6 16.67 22.59 24.03
N ALA A 7 17.26 21.48 23.56
CA ALA A 7 18.04 20.53 24.34
C ALA A 7 17.30 19.93 25.56
N THR A 8 15.97 20.04 25.63
CA THR A 8 15.20 19.33 26.65
C THR A 8 15.28 17.83 26.38
N PRO A 9 15.53 16.98 27.40
CA PRO A 9 15.50 15.53 27.25
C PRO A 9 14.16 15.06 26.70
N LEU A 10 14.22 14.20 25.68
CA LEU A 10 13.04 13.55 25.14
C LEU A 10 12.81 12.22 25.85
N ASP A 11 11.56 11.89 26.14
CA ASP A 11 11.20 10.60 26.76
C ASP A 11 11.67 9.42 25.92
N ARG A 12 11.54 9.53 24.59
CA ARG A 12 12.10 8.58 23.61
C ARG A 12 12.74 9.29 22.42
N PRO A 13 13.73 8.67 21.77
CA PRO A 13 14.37 9.25 20.59
C PRO A 13 13.34 9.58 19.50
N GLY A 14 13.44 10.77 18.91
CA GLY A 14 12.49 11.27 17.89
C GLY A 14 11.15 11.79 18.41
N ASP A 15 10.86 11.75 19.73
CA ASP A 15 9.62 12.30 20.27
C ASP A 15 9.46 13.79 19.93
N TYR A 16 8.22 14.21 19.67
CA TYR A 16 7.88 15.61 19.51
C TYR A 16 8.14 16.35 20.83
N CYS A 17 8.88 17.47 20.76
CA CYS A 17 9.22 18.20 21.97
C CYS A 17 8.00 18.97 22.49
N LEU A 18 7.49 18.59 23.66
CA LEU A 18 6.35 19.29 24.28
C LEU A 18 6.73 20.62 24.94
N VAL A 19 8.02 20.95 25.04
CA VAL A 19 8.48 22.23 25.61
C VAL A 19 8.56 23.32 24.54
N CYS A 20 9.24 23.05 23.43
CA CYS A 20 9.44 24.03 22.36
C CYS A 20 8.71 23.69 21.05
N HIS A 21 7.88 22.64 21.06
CA HIS A 21 6.99 22.26 19.94
C HIS A 21 7.75 21.88 18.65
N THR A 22 9.02 21.48 18.80
CA THR A 22 9.87 21.07 17.67
C THR A 22 9.64 19.59 17.34
N ALA A 23 9.43 19.30 16.06
CA ALA A 23 9.48 17.94 15.53
C ALA A 23 10.93 17.45 15.50
N ASN A 24 11.15 16.25 16.03
CA ASN A 24 12.43 15.53 16.00
C ASN A 24 12.34 14.26 15.13
N THR A 25 11.27 14.12 14.36
CA THR A 25 11.00 13.06 13.39
C THR A 25 10.19 13.68 12.24
N ASP A 26 10.55 13.42 10.99
CA ASP A 26 9.79 13.83 9.80
C ASP A 26 8.99 12.65 9.21
N ALA A 27 9.56 11.45 9.21
CA ALA A 27 8.93 10.24 8.70
C ALA A 27 9.01 9.08 9.70
N VAL A 28 8.02 8.20 9.66
CA VAL A 28 8.02 6.94 10.40
C VAL A 28 7.86 5.77 9.43
N VAL A 29 8.69 4.75 9.57
CA VAL A 29 8.56 3.48 8.85
C VAL A 29 8.03 2.42 9.81
N LEU A 30 6.93 1.77 9.42
CA LEU A 30 6.24 0.72 10.15
C LEU A 30 6.43 -0.62 9.45
N GLU A 31 7.10 -1.55 10.11
CA GLU A 31 7.16 -2.95 9.72
C GLU A 31 6.21 -3.72 10.63
N LEU A 32 5.06 -4.14 10.10
CA LEU A 32 3.95 -4.67 10.89
C LEU A 32 3.75 -6.16 10.65
N ASP A 33 4.29 -7.01 11.53
CA ASP A 33 3.97 -8.44 11.55
C ASP A 33 2.89 -8.75 12.59
N ARG A 34 2.29 -9.93 12.50
CA ARG A 34 1.15 -10.34 13.34
C ARG A 34 1.41 -10.29 14.85
N GLU A 35 2.65 -10.56 15.27
CA GLU A 35 3.07 -10.59 16.68
C GLU A 35 4.07 -9.48 17.05
N ARG A 36 4.55 -8.73 16.06
CA ARG A 36 5.70 -7.83 16.22
C ARG A 36 5.62 -6.69 15.23
N ALA A 37 5.71 -5.47 15.73
CA ALA A 37 5.77 -4.27 14.91
C ALA A 37 7.07 -3.52 15.23
N THR A 38 7.81 -3.12 14.20
CA THR A 38 8.95 -2.21 14.34
C THR A 38 8.53 -0.83 13.87
N VAL A 39 8.75 0.17 14.73
CA VAL A 39 8.51 1.58 14.48
C VAL A 39 9.86 2.27 14.39
N THR A 40 10.27 2.66 13.18
CA THR A 40 11.53 3.35 12.92
C THR A 40 11.23 4.82 12.64
N SER A 41 11.84 5.72 13.41
CA SER A 41 11.69 7.18 13.27
C SER A 41 12.87 7.73 12.49
N LEU A 42 12.58 8.52 11.46
CA LEU A 42 13.54 9.19 10.61
C LEU A 42 13.51 10.69 10.84
N LEU A 43 14.64 11.34 10.64
CA LEU A 43 14.77 12.79 10.55
C LEU A 43 15.87 13.10 9.53
N ASP A 44 15.55 13.89 8.52
CA ASP A 44 16.50 14.36 7.51
C ASP A 44 17.34 13.17 6.94
N GLY A 45 16.66 12.08 6.58
CA GLY A 45 17.24 10.87 5.98
C GLY A 45 18.00 9.96 6.95
N SER A 46 17.97 10.27 8.25
CA SER A 46 18.72 9.56 9.28
C SER A 46 17.80 8.89 10.28
N VAL A 47 18.13 7.65 10.66
CA VAL A 47 17.42 6.95 11.75
C VAL A 47 17.73 7.61 13.07
N VAL A 48 16.70 8.19 13.71
CA VAL A 48 16.81 8.86 15.01
C VAL A 48 16.27 7.99 16.15
N GLY A 49 15.50 6.96 15.84
CA GLY A 49 14.99 6.03 16.84
C GLY A 49 14.37 4.79 16.22
N GLN A 50 14.36 3.69 16.97
CA GLN A 50 13.70 2.46 16.59
C GLN A 50 13.08 1.82 17.83
N ARG A 51 11.85 1.32 17.71
CA ARG A 51 11.16 0.63 18.80
C ARG A 51 10.42 -0.58 18.27
N THR A 52 10.55 -1.70 18.97
CA THR A 52 9.74 -2.88 18.73
C THR A 52 8.58 -2.92 19.71
N VAL A 53 7.37 -3.11 19.18
CA VAL A 53 6.14 -3.40 19.90
C VAL A 53 5.81 -4.87 19.64
N THR A 54 5.48 -5.63 20.68
CA THR A 54 5.15 -7.05 20.55
C THR A 54 3.79 -7.33 21.14
N THR A 55 3.13 -8.35 20.61
CA THR A 55 1.91 -8.93 21.15
C THR A 55 2.01 -10.45 21.12
N THR A 56 1.14 -11.13 21.85
CA THR A 56 0.98 -12.58 21.76
C THR A 56 -0.34 -12.86 21.08
N PRO A 57 -0.35 -13.41 19.85
CA PRO A 57 -1.59 -13.74 19.16
C PRO A 57 -2.42 -14.75 19.97
N GLU A 58 -3.68 -14.42 20.23
CA GLU A 58 -4.62 -15.29 20.92
C GLU A 58 -5.19 -16.31 19.91
N GLY A 59 -4.39 -17.32 19.53
CA GLY A 59 -4.65 -18.20 18.38
C GLY A 59 -5.81 -19.19 18.50
N GLU A 60 -6.42 -19.37 19.68
CA GLU A 60 -7.46 -20.39 19.92
C GLU A 60 -8.65 -19.87 20.79
N GLY A 61 -8.78 -18.54 20.92
CA GLY A 61 -9.88 -17.90 21.66
C GLY A 61 -11.17 -17.76 20.86
N SER A 62 -12.20 -17.16 21.46
CA SER A 62 -13.36 -16.68 20.70
C SER A 62 -12.93 -15.59 19.70
N ASP A 63 -13.64 -15.45 18.58
CA ASP A 63 -13.40 -14.39 17.58
C ASP A 63 -13.27 -13.00 18.24
N GLU A 64 -14.00 -12.75 19.32
CA GLU A 64 -13.94 -11.51 20.09
C GLU A 64 -12.57 -11.25 20.74
N THR A 65 -11.91 -12.30 21.26
CA THR A 65 -10.62 -12.17 21.94
C THR A 65 -9.52 -11.81 20.95
N VAL A 66 -9.55 -12.42 19.76
CA VAL A 66 -8.63 -12.13 18.65
C VAL A 66 -8.77 -10.67 18.19
N VAL A 67 -10.01 -10.20 18.05
CA VAL A 67 -10.31 -8.82 17.62
C VAL A 67 -9.83 -7.80 18.66
N VAL A 68 -10.05 -8.07 19.96
CA VAL A 68 -9.60 -7.19 21.04
C VAL A 68 -8.08 -7.13 21.13
N GLU A 69 -7.41 -8.28 21.02
CA GLU A 69 -5.94 -8.36 21.01
C GLU A 69 -5.35 -7.54 19.85
N LEU A 70 -5.82 -7.77 18.62
CA LEU A 70 -5.33 -7.06 17.44
C LEU A 70 -5.56 -5.54 17.56
N ARG A 71 -6.72 -5.13 18.10
CA ARG A 71 -7.02 -3.71 18.34
C ARG A 71 -6.07 -3.08 19.35
N ASN A 72 -5.76 -3.79 20.43
CA ASN A 72 -4.84 -3.32 21.46
C ASN A 72 -3.41 -3.23 20.93
N PHE A 73 -2.95 -4.25 20.20
CA PHE A 73 -1.65 -4.24 19.53
C PHE A 73 -1.52 -3.06 18.57
N ALA A 74 -2.52 -2.86 17.72
CA ALA A 74 -2.57 -1.71 16.81
C ALA A 74 -2.59 -0.36 17.55
N GLY A 75 -3.24 -0.28 18.71
CA GLY A 75 -3.24 0.90 19.56
C GLY A 75 -1.86 1.25 20.12
N LEU A 76 -1.10 0.24 20.56
CA LEU A 76 0.27 0.43 21.03
C LEU A 76 1.19 0.93 19.92
N VAL A 77 1.04 0.42 18.70
CA VAL A 77 1.77 0.91 17.52
C VAL A 77 1.38 2.36 17.21
N ALA A 78 0.08 2.66 17.17
CA ALA A 78 -0.40 4.02 16.90
C ALA A 78 0.09 5.04 17.93
N ASP A 79 0.19 4.67 19.21
CA ASP A 79 0.73 5.53 20.25
C ASP A 79 2.21 5.86 20.03
N GLU A 80 3.02 4.94 19.51
CA GLU A 80 4.39 5.27 19.11
C GLU A 80 4.44 6.33 18.03
N VAL A 81 3.62 6.18 16.98
CA VAL A 81 3.57 7.15 15.87
C VAL A 81 3.10 8.52 16.36
N ARG A 82 2.04 8.56 17.20
CA ARG A 82 1.50 9.82 17.75
C ARG A 82 2.51 10.59 18.58
N ARG A 83 3.40 9.91 19.30
CA ARG A 83 4.48 10.53 20.10
C ARG A 83 5.50 11.25 19.22
N LYS A 84 5.71 10.80 17.98
CA LYS A 84 6.66 11.41 17.02
C LYS A 84 6.08 12.63 16.30
N ARG A 85 4.78 12.60 16.01
CA ARG A 85 4.09 13.59 15.14
C ARG A 85 4.79 13.75 13.79
N PRO A 86 4.96 12.66 13.01
CA PRO A 86 5.62 12.74 11.73
C PRO A 86 4.75 13.47 10.70
N GLU A 87 5.37 13.87 9.60
CA GLU A 87 4.71 14.35 8.40
C GLU A 87 4.23 13.15 7.56
N GLU A 88 5.03 12.09 7.48
CA GLU A 88 4.79 10.92 6.64
C GLU A 88 4.86 9.59 7.41
N VAL A 89 4.01 8.64 7.07
CA VAL A 89 4.05 7.27 7.62
C VAL A 89 4.16 6.26 6.49
N TYR A 90 5.27 5.53 6.46
CA TYR A 90 5.52 4.42 5.56
C TYR A 90 5.19 3.10 6.23
N VAL A 91 4.66 2.14 5.47
CA VAL A 91 4.16 0.87 6.04
C VAL A 91 4.47 -0.34 5.17
N THR A 92 4.81 -1.44 5.81
CA THR A 92 4.94 -2.78 5.21
C THR A 92 4.47 -3.86 6.19
N GLY A 93 4.31 -5.09 5.68
CA GLY A 93 3.94 -6.26 6.48
C GLY A 93 2.49 -6.74 6.32
N ASP A 94 2.00 -7.37 7.39
CA ASP A 94 0.71 -8.05 7.53
C ASP A 94 -0.48 -7.11 7.31
N ARG A 95 -1.42 -7.54 6.45
CA ARG A 95 -2.54 -6.71 6.02
C ARG A 95 -3.55 -6.45 7.13
N ASP A 96 -3.79 -7.41 8.00
CA ASP A 96 -4.78 -7.29 9.07
C ASP A 96 -4.28 -6.32 10.15
N VAL A 97 -2.98 -6.35 10.45
CA VAL A 97 -2.36 -5.39 11.36
C VAL A 97 -2.38 -3.98 10.78
N ILE A 98 -2.03 -3.82 9.50
CA ILE A 98 -2.08 -2.51 8.82
C ILE A 98 -3.51 -1.94 8.88
N ALA A 99 -4.52 -2.76 8.55
CA ALA A 99 -5.93 -2.37 8.59
C ALA A 99 -6.40 -1.98 10.00
N ALA A 100 -5.85 -2.61 11.05
CA ALA A 100 -6.16 -2.27 12.44
C ALA A 100 -5.48 -0.98 12.95
N VAL A 101 -4.26 -0.67 12.47
CA VAL A 101 -3.50 0.53 12.86
C VAL A 101 -4.01 1.78 12.15
N ARG A 102 -4.30 1.69 10.85
CA ARG A 102 -4.70 2.81 10.00
C ARG A 102 -5.84 3.68 10.55
N PRO A 103 -7.01 3.14 10.99
CA PRO A 103 -8.11 3.96 11.48
C PRO A 103 -7.80 4.70 12.80
N GLN A 104 -6.68 4.37 13.45
CA GLN A 104 -6.26 5.01 14.69
C GLN A 104 -5.37 6.24 14.43
N LEU A 105 -4.86 6.41 13.21
CA LEU A 105 -3.95 7.49 12.84
C LEU A 105 -4.60 8.39 11.78
N HIS A 106 -4.32 9.69 11.86
CA HIS A 106 -4.79 10.67 10.89
C HIS A 106 -3.78 10.94 9.78
N TYR A 107 -2.60 10.33 9.87
CA TYR A 107 -1.54 10.45 8.88
C TYR A 107 -1.86 9.63 7.63
N GLU A 108 -1.37 10.09 6.49
CA GLU A 108 -1.40 9.29 5.27
C GLU A 108 -0.39 8.13 5.38
N PHE A 109 -0.77 6.97 4.86
CA PHE A 109 0.07 5.77 4.85
C PHE A 109 0.58 5.51 3.44
N PHE A 110 1.89 5.35 3.32
CA PHE A 110 2.61 5.06 2.08
C PHE A 110 3.19 3.65 2.14
N ARG A 111 2.78 2.75 1.24
CA ARG A 111 3.30 1.37 1.27
C ARG A 111 4.75 1.34 0.78
N VAL A 112 5.60 0.58 1.44
CA VAL A 112 6.98 0.34 1.02
C VAL A 112 7.20 -1.16 0.93
N GLU A 113 7.70 -1.61 -0.22
CA GLU A 113 7.98 -3.02 -0.47
C GLU A 113 9.48 -3.26 -0.60
N GLY A 114 9.92 -4.46 -0.21
CA GLY A 114 11.30 -4.90 -0.24
C GLY A 114 11.82 -5.31 1.14
N ASP A 115 12.99 -5.94 1.13
CA ASP A 115 13.62 -6.52 2.33
C ASP A 115 14.21 -5.46 3.28
N ASP A 116 14.45 -4.24 2.80
CA ASP A 116 14.92 -3.10 3.59
C ASP A 116 14.01 -1.88 3.35
N PRO A 117 12.86 -1.80 4.04
CA PRO A 117 11.91 -0.71 3.87
C PRO A 117 12.47 0.62 4.39
N VAL A 118 13.36 0.60 5.38
CA VAL A 118 13.95 1.82 5.94
C VAL A 118 14.90 2.46 4.93
N GLN A 119 15.82 1.69 4.35
CA GLN A 119 16.75 2.21 3.36
C GLN A 119 15.99 2.70 2.11
N ARG A 120 14.94 1.99 1.68
CA ARG A 120 14.06 2.44 0.59
C ARG A 120 13.43 3.81 0.82
N VAL A 121 13.00 4.09 2.04
CA VAL A 121 12.43 5.40 2.39
C VAL A 121 13.51 6.47 2.41
N ILE A 122 14.70 6.16 2.97
CA ILE A 122 15.83 7.07 2.97
C ILE A 122 16.27 7.42 1.54
N ASP A 123 16.40 6.41 0.67
CA ASP A 123 16.82 6.58 -0.72
C ASP A 123 15.82 7.41 -1.54
N ARG A 124 14.54 7.42 -1.14
CA ARG A 124 13.43 8.10 -1.82
C ARG A 124 12.97 9.38 -1.13
N GLN A 125 13.61 9.79 -0.04
CA GLN A 125 13.19 10.97 0.70
C GLN A 125 13.30 12.21 -0.20
N GLY A 126 12.15 12.81 -0.54
CA GLY A 126 12.04 13.90 -1.52
C GLY A 126 11.29 13.56 -2.81
N GLU A 127 10.93 12.29 -3.04
CA GLU A 127 10.02 11.85 -4.11
C GLU A 127 8.57 11.77 -3.59
N PRO A 128 7.55 12.19 -4.38
CA PRO A 128 6.17 12.21 -3.93
C PRO A 128 5.64 10.80 -3.62
N ALA A 129 5.20 10.58 -2.39
CA ALA A 129 4.72 9.30 -1.93
C ALA A 129 3.28 9.01 -2.43
N LEU A 130 3.00 7.76 -2.80
CA LEU A 130 1.71 7.35 -3.38
C LEU A 130 0.69 7.00 -2.30
N GLU A 131 -0.46 7.70 -2.30
CA GLU A 131 -1.60 7.38 -1.43
C GLU A 131 -2.01 5.91 -1.58
N VAL A 132 -2.52 5.28 -0.50
CA VAL A 132 -3.00 3.89 -0.48
C VAL A 132 -4.54 3.82 -0.34
N VAL A 133 -5.15 2.95 -1.13
CA VAL A 133 -6.59 2.71 -1.20
C VAL A 133 -6.94 1.40 -0.48
N ASP A 134 -7.57 1.57 0.68
CA ASP A 134 -8.10 0.50 1.52
C ASP A 134 -9.57 0.25 1.19
N ALA A 135 -9.78 -0.50 0.12
CA ALA A 135 -11.09 -0.98 -0.29
C ALA A 135 -10.90 -2.40 -0.84
N ALA A 136 -11.84 -3.29 -0.57
CA ALA A 136 -11.79 -4.64 -1.09
C ALA A 136 -11.75 -4.61 -2.63
N PRO A 137 -11.09 -5.57 -3.30
CA PRO A 137 -11.03 -5.60 -4.77
C PRO A 137 -12.41 -5.50 -5.44
N SER A 138 -13.44 -6.09 -4.82
CA SER A 138 -14.82 -6.01 -5.29
C SER A 138 -15.43 -4.61 -5.23
N GLU A 139 -15.02 -3.80 -4.25
CA GLU A 139 -15.51 -2.42 -4.07
C GLU A 139 -14.82 -1.43 -5.03
N LYS A 140 -13.63 -1.80 -5.52
CA LYS A 140 -12.88 -1.02 -6.51
C LYS A 140 -13.40 -1.21 -7.94
N LEU A 141 -14.31 -2.14 -8.17
CA LEU A 141 -14.94 -2.33 -9.48
C LEU A 141 -16.07 -1.33 -9.71
N GLY A 142 -16.08 -0.69 -10.87
CA GLY A 142 -17.21 0.16 -11.25
C GLY A 142 -17.32 0.43 -12.74
N GLY A 143 -18.29 1.27 -13.10
CA GLY A 143 -18.64 1.54 -14.49
C GLY A 143 -19.87 0.75 -14.94
N SER A 144 -20.30 0.98 -16.19
CA SER A 144 -21.51 0.37 -16.74
C SER A 144 -21.29 -1.04 -17.30
N HIS A 145 -20.05 -1.40 -17.63
CA HIS A 145 -19.70 -2.72 -18.10
C HIS A 145 -19.20 -3.58 -16.93
N SER A 146 -19.84 -4.73 -16.71
CA SER A 146 -19.43 -5.72 -15.70
C SER A 146 -18.93 -7.02 -16.32
N THR A 147 -19.13 -7.22 -17.62
CA THR A 147 -18.70 -8.41 -18.35
C THR A 147 -17.20 -8.36 -18.62
N LEU A 148 -16.50 -9.46 -18.33
CA LEU A 148 -15.07 -9.63 -18.54
C LEU A 148 -14.79 -10.74 -19.55
N ILE A 149 -13.81 -10.54 -20.43
CA ILE A 149 -13.35 -11.62 -21.33
C ILE A 149 -12.59 -12.70 -20.55
N GLY A 150 -12.61 -13.94 -21.04
CA GLY A 150 -11.80 -15.02 -20.44
C GLY A 150 -12.33 -15.59 -19.12
N GLY A 151 -13.59 -15.30 -18.77
CA GLY A 151 -14.29 -15.91 -17.63
C GLY A 151 -13.52 -15.77 -16.31
N ARG A 152 -13.24 -16.91 -15.66
CA ARG A 152 -12.53 -16.94 -14.36
C ARG A 152 -11.13 -16.33 -14.41
N SER A 153 -10.40 -16.54 -15.50
CA SER A 153 -9.05 -15.98 -15.62
C SER A 153 -9.11 -14.47 -15.84
N GLY A 154 -10.09 -13.96 -16.59
CA GLY A 154 -10.36 -12.52 -16.67
C GLY A 154 -10.73 -11.90 -15.33
N GLN A 155 -11.56 -12.60 -14.54
CA GLN A 155 -11.89 -12.18 -13.19
C GLN A 155 -10.66 -12.16 -12.27
N ARG A 156 -9.75 -13.13 -12.40
CA ARG A 156 -8.49 -13.18 -11.65
C ARG A 156 -7.57 -12.01 -12.00
N VAL A 157 -7.48 -11.61 -13.28
CA VAL A 157 -6.75 -10.39 -13.69
C VAL A 157 -7.29 -9.17 -12.96
N ILE A 158 -8.61 -8.97 -13.00
CA ILE A 158 -9.24 -7.81 -12.39
C ILE A 158 -9.07 -7.80 -10.87
N GLN A 159 -9.20 -8.95 -10.21
CA GLN A 159 -8.95 -9.05 -8.77
C GLN A 159 -7.50 -8.76 -8.39
N THR A 160 -6.54 -9.22 -9.21
CA THR A 160 -5.10 -8.94 -9.00
C THR A 160 -4.83 -7.44 -9.08
N VAL A 161 -5.35 -6.78 -10.12
CA VAL A 161 -5.19 -5.34 -10.33
C VAL A 161 -5.92 -4.52 -9.27
N ALA A 162 -7.17 -4.85 -8.98
CA ALA A 162 -7.96 -4.16 -7.95
C ALA A 162 -7.41 -4.39 -6.53
N GLY A 163 -6.74 -5.51 -6.29
CA GLY A 163 -6.03 -5.78 -5.03
C GLY A 163 -4.82 -4.89 -4.79
N HIS A 164 -4.35 -4.17 -5.81
CA HIS A 164 -3.21 -3.29 -5.69
C HIS A 164 -3.52 -2.07 -4.80
N PRO A 165 -2.62 -1.70 -3.87
CA PRO A 165 -2.83 -0.62 -2.91
C PRO A 165 -3.01 0.75 -3.58
N HIS A 166 -2.34 0.99 -4.70
CA HIS A 166 -2.40 2.26 -5.41
C HIS A 166 -3.50 2.33 -6.48
N VAL A 167 -4.43 1.38 -6.50
CA VAL A 167 -5.57 1.36 -7.42
C VAL A 167 -6.83 1.82 -6.69
N LYS A 168 -7.35 2.99 -7.11
CA LYS A 168 -8.62 3.57 -6.65
C LYS A 168 -9.81 2.85 -7.24
N LYS A 169 -9.74 2.55 -8.55
CA LYS A 169 -10.87 2.01 -9.29
C LYS A 169 -10.44 1.27 -10.54
N VAL A 170 -11.12 0.17 -10.84
CA VAL A 170 -11.01 -0.54 -12.13
C VAL A 170 -12.35 -0.41 -12.85
N ILE A 171 -12.30 0.10 -14.08
CA ILE A 171 -13.47 0.33 -14.93
C ILE A 171 -13.36 -0.56 -16.17
N PRO A 172 -14.14 -1.64 -16.26
CA PRO A 172 -14.14 -2.48 -17.44
C PRO A 172 -14.60 -1.72 -18.68
N GLY A 173 -13.90 -1.94 -19.78
CA GLY A 173 -14.26 -1.37 -21.08
C GLY A 173 -15.07 -2.35 -21.95
N PRO A 174 -15.46 -1.90 -23.15
CA PRO A 174 -16.09 -2.76 -24.14
C PRO A 174 -15.15 -3.89 -24.59
N ILE A 175 -15.75 -4.95 -25.13
CA ILE A 175 -15.04 -6.13 -25.64
C ILE A 175 -14.98 -6.01 -27.15
N ASP A 176 -13.76 -5.93 -27.68
CA ASP A 176 -13.51 -6.03 -29.12
C ASP A 176 -13.24 -7.50 -29.45
N ALA A 177 -14.30 -8.18 -29.91
CA ALA A 177 -14.22 -9.58 -30.31
C ALA A 177 -13.63 -9.70 -31.72
N GLY A 178 -12.48 -10.39 -31.82
CA GLY A 178 -11.95 -10.85 -33.12
C GLY A 178 -12.66 -12.12 -33.59
N GLY A 179 -12.41 -12.51 -34.85
CA GLY A 179 -12.99 -13.73 -35.44
C GLY A 179 -12.67 -15.01 -34.64
N ALA A 180 -13.42 -16.08 -34.93
CA ALA A 180 -13.30 -17.36 -34.23
C ALA A 180 -11.85 -17.88 -34.20
N SER A 181 -11.24 -17.84 -33.02
CA SER A 181 -9.93 -18.41 -32.75
C SER A 181 -10.03 -19.36 -31.56
N SER A 182 -9.26 -20.44 -31.56
CA SER A 182 -9.15 -21.34 -30.42
C SER A 182 -8.70 -20.55 -29.16
N PRO A 183 -9.24 -20.85 -27.96
CA PRO A 183 -8.80 -20.20 -26.73
C PRO A 183 -7.32 -20.53 -26.48
N THR A 184 -6.44 -19.53 -26.54
CA THR A 184 -4.99 -19.69 -26.29
C THR A 184 -4.60 -19.33 -24.85
N GLY A 185 -5.59 -19.12 -23.97
CA GLY A 185 -5.41 -18.66 -22.60
C GLY A 185 -5.50 -17.14 -22.46
N VAL A 186 -5.90 -16.71 -21.27
CA VAL A 186 -6.06 -15.29 -20.91
C VAL A 186 -4.71 -14.69 -20.58
N ARG A 187 -4.41 -13.53 -21.16
CA ARG A 187 -3.18 -12.77 -20.91
C ARG A 187 -3.53 -11.33 -20.58
N ALA A 188 -2.78 -10.72 -19.68
CA ALA A 188 -2.96 -9.35 -19.28
C ALA A 188 -1.65 -8.57 -19.24
N LYS A 189 -1.74 -7.27 -19.45
CA LYS A 189 -0.62 -6.33 -19.19
C LYS A 189 -1.14 -4.94 -18.83
N ALA A 190 -0.44 -4.27 -17.92
CA ALA A 190 -0.64 -2.85 -17.67
C ALA A 190 0.16 -2.01 -18.67
N THR A 191 -0.54 -1.11 -19.37
CA THR A 191 0.00 -0.20 -20.38
C THR A 191 0.56 1.07 -19.75
N ARG A 192 1.28 1.85 -20.55
CA ARG A 192 1.91 3.13 -20.17
C ARG A 192 0.93 4.04 -19.42
N ALA A 193 1.42 4.72 -18.39
CA ALA A 193 0.65 5.70 -17.66
C ALA A 193 0.31 6.93 -18.51
N ASP A 194 -0.87 7.49 -18.28
CA ASP A 194 -1.28 8.77 -18.82
C ASP A 194 -0.65 9.95 -18.04
N ALA A 195 -0.95 11.18 -18.46
CA ALA A 195 -0.40 12.38 -17.81
C ALA A 195 -0.83 12.54 -16.34
N ASN A 196 -1.93 11.90 -15.93
CA ASN A 196 -2.45 11.93 -14.57
C ASN A 196 -2.09 10.65 -13.80
N GLY A 197 -1.14 9.85 -14.29
CA GLY A 197 -0.67 8.64 -13.61
C GLY A 197 -1.60 7.42 -13.70
N ASN A 198 -2.70 7.50 -14.43
CA ASN A 198 -3.60 6.36 -14.60
C ASN A 198 -3.08 5.41 -15.68
N VAL A 199 -3.38 4.12 -15.55
CA VAL A 199 -2.96 3.10 -16.52
C VAL A 199 -4.18 2.41 -17.14
N ARG A 200 -3.94 1.64 -18.21
CA ARG A 200 -4.95 0.74 -18.78
C ARG A 200 -4.45 -0.69 -18.71
N VAL A 201 -5.29 -1.61 -18.28
CA VAL A 201 -5.01 -3.05 -18.29
C VAL A 201 -5.70 -3.67 -19.48
N LEU A 202 -4.89 -4.20 -20.40
CA LEU A 202 -5.35 -4.94 -21.56
C LEU A 202 -5.49 -6.41 -21.17
N ILE A 203 -6.68 -6.98 -21.31
CA ILE A 203 -6.92 -8.42 -21.23
C ILE A 203 -7.06 -8.92 -22.66
N ARG A 204 -6.45 -10.06 -22.96
CA ARG A 204 -6.59 -10.77 -24.24
C ARG A 204 -6.98 -12.21 -24.00
N ASP A 205 -7.93 -12.69 -24.77
CA ASP A 205 -8.31 -14.10 -24.84
C ASP A 205 -8.50 -14.48 -26.32
N GLY A 206 -7.52 -15.19 -26.87
CA GLY A 206 -7.41 -15.42 -28.31
C GLY A 206 -7.37 -14.10 -29.10
N SER A 207 -8.30 -13.94 -30.04
CA SER A 207 -8.47 -12.74 -30.86
C SER A 207 -9.27 -11.61 -30.18
N SER A 208 -9.86 -11.88 -29.01
CA SER A 208 -10.67 -10.90 -28.29
C SER A 208 -9.79 -10.05 -27.36
N VAL A 209 -10.06 -8.75 -27.33
CA VAL A 209 -9.35 -7.78 -26.49
C VAL A 209 -10.35 -7.00 -25.66
N GLN A 210 -10.02 -6.77 -24.40
CA GLN A 210 -10.76 -5.87 -23.52
C GLN A 210 -9.80 -4.92 -22.85
N GLU A 211 -10.10 -3.62 -22.95
CA GLU A 211 -9.28 -2.58 -22.34
C GLU A 211 -9.96 -2.00 -21.11
N ASN A 212 -9.32 -2.16 -19.96
CA ASN A 212 -9.88 -1.79 -18.66
C ASN A 212 -9.13 -0.58 -18.14
N ARG A 213 -9.83 0.49 -17.78
CA ARG A 213 -9.21 1.69 -17.20
C ARG A 213 -8.93 1.46 -15.73
N VAL A 214 -7.72 1.79 -15.29
CA VAL A 214 -7.28 1.68 -13.89
C VAL A 214 -6.97 3.08 -13.38
N VAL A 215 -7.80 3.55 -12.47
CA VAL A 215 -7.59 4.82 -11.77
C VAL A 215 -6.64 4.57 -10.62
N THR A 216 -5.53 5.29 -10.59
CA THR A 216 -4.47 5.10 -9.60
C THR A 216 -4.45 6.24 -8.58
N THR A 217 -3.58 6.12 -7.58
CA THR A 217 -3.26 7.21 -6.64
C THR A 217 -2.12 8.11 -7.12
N ALA A 218 -1.50 7.79 -8.26
CA ALA A 218 -0.48 8.61 -8.86
C ALA A 218 -1.05 9.97 -9.31
N GLY A 219 -0.31 11.05 -9.04
CA GLY A 219 -0.67 12.40 -9.46
C GLY A 219 -0.12 12.78 -10.84
N ASP A 220 0.85 12.01 -11.35
CA ASP A 220 1.56 12.29 -12.59
C ASP A 220 1.98 11.00 -13.29
N ARG A 221 2.50 11.17 -14.51
CA ARG A 221 2.98 10.06 -15.33
C ARG A 221 4.11 9.27 -14.70
N GLU A 222 5.04 9.92 -14.03
CA GLU A 222 6.23 9.26 -13.47
C GLU A 222 5.80 8.26 -12.41
N LEU A 223 5.05 8.73 -11.41
CA LEU A 223 4.40 7.91 -10.39
C LEU A 223 3.50 6.82 -10.99
N GLY A 224 2.78 7.15 -12.06
CA GLY A 224 1.96 6.16 -12.77
C GLY A 224 2.77 5.03 -13.42
N GLU A 225 4.00 5.30 -13.86
CA GLU A 225 4.91 4.28 -14.39
C GLU A 225 5.41 3.33 -13.30
N HIS A 226 5.57 3.80 -12.06
CA HIS A 226 5.85 2.94 -10.91
C HIS A 226 4.68 2.00 -10.65
N VAL A 227 3.45 2.53 -10.53
CA VAL A 227 2.25 1.71 -10.38
C VAL A 227 2.09 0.72 -11.54
N ARG A 228 2.44 1.12 -12.77
CA ARG A 228 2.44 0.22 -13.93
C ARG A 228 3.44 -0.93 -13.76
N ALA A 229 4.64 -0.67 -13.28
CA ALA A 229 5.66 -1.70 -13.08
C ALA A 229 5.17 -2.73 -12.06
N ASP A 230 4.67 -2.27 -10.92
CA ASP A 230 4.14 -3.12 -9.85
C ASP A 230 2.96 -3.97 -10.31
N LEU A 231 2.02 -3.36 -11.06
CA LEU A 231 0.89 -4.09 -11.64
C LEU A 231 1.31 -5.17 -12.63
N ASN A 232 2.37 -4.94 -13.43
CA ASN A 232 2.87 -5.98 -14.33
C ASN A 232 3.59 -7.10 -13.56
N GLU A 233 4.34 -6.78 -12.50
CA GLU A 233 4.96 -7.82 -11.69
C GLU A 233 3.90 -8.70 -11.00
N ALA A 234 2.87 -8.09 -10.40
CA ALA A 234 1.76 -8.83 -9.78
C ALA A 234 1.00 -9.72 -10.80
N LEU A 235 0.83 -9.27 -12.05
CA LEU A 235 0.20 -10.07 -13.10
C LEU A 235 1.09 -11.25 -13.53
N LYS A 236 2.42 -11.05 -13.55
CA LYS A 236 3.39 -12.09 -13.85
C LYS A 236 3.45 -13.14 -12.75
N GLU A 237 3.49 -12.74 -11.48
CA GLU A 237 3.42 -13.65 -10.33
C GLU A 237 2.13 -14.47 -10.31
N ALA A 238 1.03 -13.89 -10.78
CA ALA A 238 -0.24 -14.59 -10.91
C ALA A 238 -0.33 -15.51 -12.15
N GLU A 239 0.73 -15.66 -12.93
CA GLU A 239 0.79 -16.43 -14.19
C GLU A 239 -0.22 -15.91 -15.25
N LEU A 240 -0.50 -14.61 -15.23
CA LEU A 240 -1.44 -13.95 -16.15
C LEU A 240 -0.70 -13.11 -17.22
N GLN A 241 0.63 -13.17 -17.24
CA GLN A 241 1.51 -12.46 -18.17
C GLN A 241 2.58 -13.44 -18.69
N GLU A 242 3.03 -13.26 -19.94
CA GLU A 242 4.27 -13.89 -20.45
C GLU A 242 5.46 -12.95 -20.22
#